data_AF-A0A0E3BCC0-F1
#
_entry.id   AF-A0A0E3BCC0-F1
#
_cell.length_a   1.000
_cell.length_b   1.000
_cell.length_c   1.000
_cell.angle_alpha   90.00
_cell.angle_beta   90.00
_cell.angle_gamma   90.00
#
_symmetry.space_group_name_H-M   'P 1'
#
loop_
_entity.id
_entity.type
_entity.pdbx_description
1 polymer ?
#
loop_
_entity_poly.entity_id
_entity_poly.type
_entity_poly.pdbx_seq_one_letter_code
_entity_poly.pdbx_strand_id
1 'polypeptide(L)'
;MIDETQHLKVGFSTYAARVADGADAPWQRQTLQNESITFAKIKRDGDSVWETMHSTVWGLDKRSMIDYRKGAVYEAETKQRSIHGKTISAEKYLDFYDSLPLICITTLPCYKLQAWVDFEDLEKELARESARGIEIATVVPFQDEGHDRVRVEIPLTSASQILYFLRAFSHGKWVSLISTGLEPEPTAPALLCSQAPIYTETMSLF
;
A
#
# COMPACT_ATOMS: atom_id res chain seq x y z
N MET A 1 -22.62 -2.48 10.57
CA MET A 1 -21.50 -2.04 11.44
C MET A 1 -20.23 -2.64 10.85
N ILE A 2 -19.14 -1.86 10.78
CA ILE A 2 -17.85 -2.30 10.21
C ILE A 2 -16.97 -2.76 11.36
N ASP A 3 -16.47 -3.98 11.33
CA ASP A 3 -15.54 -4.48 12.35
C ASP A 3 -14.17 -4.77 11.76
N GLU A 4 -13.12 -4.15 12.29
CA GLU A 4 -11.74 -4.40 11.91
C GLU A 4 -11.17 -5.53 12.74
N THR A 5 -10.84 -6.63 12.06
CA THR A 5 -10.45 -7.89 12.70
C THR A 5 -8.96 -8.14 12.69
N GLN A 6 -8.23 -7.53 11.74
CA GLN A 6 -6.77 -7.62 11.60
C GLN A 6 -6.22 -6.37 10.90
N HIS A 7 -4.94 -6.07 11.12
CA HIS A 7 -4.26 -4.90 10.57
C HIS A 7 -2.85 -5.24 10.14
N LEU A 8 -2.43 -4.70 9.00
CA LEU A 8 -1.09 -4.88 8.48
C LEU A 8 -0.57 -3.56 7.92
N LYS A 9 0.50 -3.02 8.51
CA LYS A 9 1.27 -1.92 7.95
C LYS A 9 2.47 -2.50 7.21
N VAL A 10 2.40 -2.51 5.89
CA VAL A 10 3.33 -3.22 5.01
C VAL A 10 4.33 -2.26 4.40
N GLY A 11 5.62 -2.57 4.50
CA GLY A 11 6.72 -1.83 3.90
C GLY A 11 7.49 -2.62 2.84
N PHE A 12 8.30 -1.92 2.05
CA PHE A 12 9.04 -2.47 0.91
C PHE A 12 10.56 -2.52 1.10
N SER A 13 11.06 -2.21 2.31
CA SER A 13 12.49 -2.04 2.57
C SER A 13 13.36 -3.25 2.20
N THR A 14 12.82 -4.47 2.28
CA THR A 14 13.54 -5.70 1.89
C THR A 14 13.90 -5.75 0.41
N TYR A 15 13.21 -4.99 -0.44
CA TYR A 15 13.54 -4.87 -1.86
C TYR A 15 14.63 -3.84 -2.14
N ALA A 16 14.92 -2.93 -1.22
CA ALA A 16 15.95 -1.90 -1.41
C ALA A 16 17.34 -2.53 -1.65
N ALA A 17 17.67 -3.60 -0.93
CA ALA A 17 18.94 -4.32 -1.12
C ALA A 17 19.07 -5.00 -2.50
N ARG A 18 17.96 -5.18 -3.22
CA ARG A 18 17.93 -5.80 -4.55
C ARG A 18 18.01 -4.79 -5.69
N VAL A 19 18.13 -3.49 -5.36
CA VAL A 19 18.31 -2.42 -6.34
C VAL A 19 19.75 -2.46 -6.84
N ALA A 20 19.94 -2.67 -8.14
CA ALA A 20 21.23 -2.65 -8.81
C ALA A 20 21.91 -1.27 -8.69
N ASP A 21 23.24 -1.24 -8.66
CA ASP A 21 23.98 0.01 -8.63
C ASP A 21 23.81 0.80 -9.93
N GLY A 22 23.69 2.12 -9.80
CA GLY A 22 23.45 3.05 -10.89
C GLY A 22 23.22 4.46 -10.35
N ALA A 23 23.10 5.44 -11.24
CA ALA A 23 22.92 6.84 -10.85
C ALA A 23 21.66 7.05 -9.96
N ASP A 24 20.58 6.34 -10.25
CA ASP A 24 19.31 6.46 -9.53
C ASP A 24 19.20 5.52 -8.31
N ALA A 25 20.17 4.63 -8.11
CA ALA A 25 20.10 3.58 -7.10
C ALA A 25 19.95 4.13 -5.66
N PRO A 26 20.65 5.20 -5.23
CA PRO A 26 20.47 5.77 -3.91
C PRO A 26 19.02 6.22 -3.66
N TRP A 27 18.44 6.92 -4.63
CA TRP A 27 17.06 7.39 -4.53
C TRP A 27 16.05 6.24 -4.56
N GLN A 28 16.24 5.25 -5.45
CA GLN A 28 15.42 4.04 -5.51
C GLN A 28 15.38 3.28 -4.17
N ARG A 29 16.55 3.11 -3.53
CA ARG A 29 16.66 2.47 -2.21
C ARG A 29 15.92 3.25 -1.15
N GLN A 30 16.09 4.58 -1.12
CA GLN A 30 15.43 5.45 -0.16
C GLN A 30 13.91 5.41 -0.31
N THR A 31 13.38 5.44 -1.53
CA THR A 31 11.93 5.30 -1.78
C THR A 31 11.42 3.97 -1.21
N LEU A 32 12.04 2.84 -1.54
CA LEU A 32 11.61 1.52 -1.04
C LEU A 32 11.70 1.38 0.49
N GLN A 33 12.62 2.08 1.14
CA GLN A 33 12.77 2.07 2.59
C GLN A 33 11.67 2.85 3.31
N ASN A 34 11.17 3.93 2.72
CA ASN A 34 10.25 4.87 3.37
C ASN A 34 8.78 4.64 3.03
N GLU A 35 8.50 3.96 1.90
CA GLU A 35 7.13 3.75 1.45
C GLU A 35 6.44 2.58 2.18
N SER A 36 5.19 2.80 2.55
CA SER A 36 4.36 1.82 3.26
C SER A 36 2.87 1.97 2.94
N ILE A 37 2.14 0.87 3.12
CA ILE A 37 0.69 0.78 2.91
C ILE A 37 0.07 0.06 4.10
N THR A 38 -0.94 0.66 4.71
CA THR A 38 -1.66 0.08 5.84
C THR A 38 -3.00 -0.46 5.39
N PHE A 39 -3.25 -1.72 5.72
CA PHE A 39 -4.48 -2.45 5.44
C PHE A 39 -5.20 -2.82 6.73
N ALA A 40 -6.53 -2.88 6.67
CA ALA A 40 -7.36 -3.49 7.69
C ALA A 40 -8.29 -4.53 7.09
N LYS A 41 -8.41 -5.68 7.75
CA LYS A 41 -9.38 -6.71 7.39
C LYS A 41 -10.72 -6.35 8.00
N ILE A 42 -11.61 -5.83 7.18
CA ILE A 42 -12.96 -5.42 7.59
C ILE A 42 -13.93 -6.59 7.44
N LYS A 43 -14.76 -6.78 8.46
CA LYS A 43 -15.93 -7.66 8.41
C LYS A 43 -17.17 -6.79 8.24
N ARG A 44 -17.94 -7.07 7.18
CA ARG A 44 -19.21 -6.40 6.88
C ARG A 44 -20.19 -7.43 6.35
N ASP A 45 -21.37 -7.52 6.96
CA ASP A 45 -22.48 -8.36 6.50
C ASP A 45 -22.14 -9.85 6.27
N GLY A 46 -21.16 -10.38 7.00
CA GLY A 46 -20.72 -11.78 6.92
C GLY A 46 -19.46 -11.99 6.09
N ASP A 47 -19.15 -11.06 5.19
CA ASP A 47 -17.95 -11.10 4.36
C ASP A 47 -16.77 -10.39 5.03
N SER A 48 -15.56 -10.84 4.68
CA SER A 48 -14.32 -10.22 5.15
C SER A 48 -13.44 -9.84 3.96
N VAL A 49 -13.05 -8.57 3.88
CA VAL A 49 -12.19 -8.05 2.80
C VAL A 49 -11.09 -7.18 3.39
N TRP A 50 -9.95 -7.15 2.71
CA TRP A 50 -8.87 -6.23 3.05
C TRP A 50 -9.17 -4.86 2.42
N GLU A 51 -9.25 -3.84 3.28
CA GLU A 51 -9.43 -2.44 2.88
C GLU A 51 -8.10 -1.69 3.06
N THR A 52 -7.71 -0.90 2.06
CA THR A 52 -6.56 0.01 2.17
C THR A 52 -6.98 1.22 3.01
N MET A 53 -6.32 1.39 4.14
CA MET A 53 -6.67 2.41 5.13
C MET A 53 -5.81 3.65 4.95
N HIS A 54 -4.50 3.46 4.87
CA HIS A 54 -3.53 4.54 4.75
C HIS A 54 -2.38 4.13 3.85
N SER A 55 -1.68 5.11 3.28
CA SER A 55 -0.51 4.86 2.45
C SER A 55 0.33 6.12 2.36
N THR A 56 1.65 5.97 2.40
CA THR A 56 2.59 7.05 2.08
C THR A 56 2.74 7.25 0.56
N VAL A 57 2.30 6.28 -0.23
CA VAL A 57 2.39 6.29 -1.69
C VAL A 57 1.52 7.40 -2.27
N TRP A 58 2.14 8.26 -3.04
CA TRP A 58 1.47 9.36 -3.72
C TRP A 58 0.54 8.87 -4.84
N GLY A 59 -0.65 9.48 -4.93
CA GLY A 59 -1.64 9.17 -5.97
C GLY A 59 -2.33 7.82 -5.80
N LEU A 60 -2.22 7.18 -4.63
CA LEU A 60 -3.03 5.99 -4.33
C LEU A 60 -4.47 6.42 -4.08
N ASP A 61 -5.41 5.90 -4.87
CA ASP A 61 -6.84 6.09 -4.67
C ASP A 61 -7.27 5.28 -3.46
N LYS A 62 -7.70 5.99 -2.43
CA LYS A 62 -8.09 5.41 -1.14
C LYS A 62 -9.44 5.96 -0.76
N ARG A 63 -10.20 5.18 0.02
CA ARG A 63 -11.01 5.79 1.07
C ARG A 63 -10.03 6.52 1.98
N SER A 64 -10.08 7.85 1.99
CA SER A 64 -9.22 8.64 2.86
C SER A 64 -9.45 8.20 4.31
N MET A 65 -8.38 7.79 4.99
CA MET A 65 -8.42 7.53 6.44
C MET A 65 -9.02 8.72 7.18
N ILE A 66 -8.62 9.92 6.73
CA ILE A 66 -8.98 11.21 7.29
C ILE A 66 -9.82 11.94 6.24
N ASP A 67 -11.12 12.09 6.51
CA ASP A 67 -11.99 12.97 5.74
C ASP A 67 -13.02 13.63 6.64
N TYR A 68 -13.49 14.81 6.25
CA TYR A 68 -14.53 15.50 6.97
C TYR A 68 -15.89 14.90 6.58
N ARG A 69 -16.54 14.20 7.52
CA ARG A 69 -17.84 13.51 7.37
C ARG A 69 -17.83 12.21 6.56
N LYS A 70 -16.68 11.70 6.19
CA LYS A 70 -16.49 10.38 5.57
C LYS A 70 -15.14 9.80 5.98
N GLY A 71 -14.85 8.56 5.59
CA GLY A 71 -13.57 7.92 5.93
C GLY A 71 -13.55 7.26 7.31
N ALA A 72 -12.48 6.50 7.56
CA ALA A 72 -12.43 5.54 8.65
C ALA A 72 -12.43 6.19 10.05
N VAL A 73 -11.74 7.33 10.21
CA VAL A 73 -11.70 8.08 11.47
C VAL A 73 -13.08 8.63 11.82
N TYR A 74 -13.80 9.18 10.84
CA TYR A 74 -15.17 9.65 11.04
C TYR A 74 -16.14 8.50 11.33
N GLU A 75 -15.98 7.37 10.64
CA GLU A 75 -16.76 6.14 10.92
C GLU A 75 -16.51 5.63 12.35
N ALA A 76 -15.29 5.76 12.89
CA ALA A 76 -14.98 5.44 14.27
C ALA A 76 -15.63 6.43 15.26
N GLU A 77 -15.52 7.74 15.00
CA GLU A 77 -16.12 8.80 15.83
C GLU A 77 -17.65 8.67 15.93
N THR A 78 -18.29 8.35 14.81
CA THR A 78 -19.74 8.12 14.73
C THR A 78 -20.16 6.71 15.14
N LYS A 79 -19.23 5.90 15.66
CA LYS A 79 -19.46 4.55 16.20
C LYS A 79 -19.98 3.54 15.17
N GLN A 80 -19.72 3.78 13.89
CA GLN A 80 -20.07 2.88 12.78
C GLN A 80 -18.99 1.83 12.52
N ARG A 81 -17.76 2.09 13.00
CA ARG A 81 -16.57 1.24 12.87
C ARG A 81 -15.99 0.87 14.24
N SER A 82 -15.58 -0.39 14.39
CA SER A 82 -14.95 -0.93 15.60
C SER A 82 -13.62 -1.60 15.29
N ILE A 83 -12.76 -1.70 16.30
CA ILE A 83 -11.53 -2.50 16.27
C ILE A 83 -11.71 -3.69 17.21
N HIS A 84 -11.66 -4.90 16.67
CA HIS A 84 -11.91 -6.15 17.40
C HIS A 84 -13.20 -6.12 18.24
N GLY A 85 -14.29 -5.63 17.64
CA GLY A 85 -15.59 -5.48 18.28
C GLY A 85 -15.70 -4.33 19.29
N LYS A 86 -14.63 -3.55 19.50
CA LYS A 86 -14.62 -2.41 20.43
C LYS A 86 -14.77 -1.09 19.69
N THR A 87 -15.77 -0.31 20.07
CA THR A 87 -15.90 1.08 19.65
C THR A 87 -14.84 1.93 20.36
N ILE A 88 -14.14 2.77 19.61
CA ILE A 88 -13.11 3.66 20.12
C ILE A 88 -13.33 5.09 19.58
N SER A 89 -12.80 6.10 20.25
CA SER A 89 -12.83 7.49 19.77
C SER A 89 -11.92 7.68 18.56
N ALA A 90 -12.13 8.76 17.79
CA ALA A 90 -11.25 9.12 16.68
C ALA A 90 -9.77 9.20 17.08
N GLU A 91 -9.47 9.81 18.22
CA GLU A 91 -8.09 9.95 18.73
C GLU A 91 -7.44 8.58 18.98
N LYS A 92 -8.11 7.70 19.72
CA LYS A 92 -7.61 6.35 19.98
C LYS A 92 -7.49 5.52 18.71
N TYR A 93 -8.33 5.79 17.71
CA TYR A 93 -8.26 5.15 16.41
C TYR A 93 -7.00 5.59 15.66
N LEU A 94 -6.67 6.88 15.65
CA LEU A 94 -5.41 7.39 15.07
C LEU A 94 -4.19 6.82 15.79
N ASP A 95 -4.17 6.88 17.13
CA ASP A 95 -3.08 6.35 17.95
C ASP A 95 -2.82 4.87 17.67
N PHE A 96 -3.89 4.08 17.49
CA PHE A 96 -3.78 2.68 17.14
C PHE A 96 -3.05 2.47 15.81
N TYR A 97 -3.44 3.21 14.76
CA TYR A 97 -2.82 3.08 13.44
C TYR A 97 -1.37 3.57 13.40
N ASP A 98 -1.04 4.60 14.16
CA ASP A 98 0.33 5.09 14.31
C ASP A 98 1.21 4.07 15.05
N SER A 99 0.62 3.33 16.00
CA SER A 99 1.32 2.29 16.75
C SER A 99 1.56 0.98 15.96
N LEU A 100 0.94 0.82 14.78
CA LEU A 100 1.06 -0.42 14.00
C LEU A 100 2.51 -0.66 13.56
N PRO A 101 3.06 -1.86 13.80
CA PRO A 101 4.42 -2.20 13.40
C PRO A 101 4.54 -2.25 11.87
N LEU A 102 5.64 -1.71 11.34
CA LEU A 102 5.96 -1.82 9.92
C LEU A 102 6.54 -3.21 9.62
N ILE A 103 5.78 -4.03 8.89
CA ILE A 103 6.11 -5.42 8.53
C ILE A 103 6.55 -5.46 7.07
N CYS A 104 7.55 -6.27 6.75
CA CYS A 104 8.01 -6.42 5.38
C CYS A 104 7.17 -7.46 4.63
N ILE A 105 6.67 -7.11 3.43
CA ILE A 105 5.80 -8.01 2.67
C ILE A 105 6.44 -9.38 2.39
N THR A 106 7.77 -9.44 2.24
CA THR A 106 8.51 -10.68 2.02
C THR A 106 8.41 -11.67 3.18
N THR A 107 7.98 -11.22 4.36
CA THR A 107 7.80 -12.07 5.56
C THR A 107 6.35 -12.49 5.76
N LEU A 108 5.49 -12.13 4.81
CA LEU A 108 4.06 -12.45 4.78
C LEU A 108 3.78 -13.40 3.60
N PRO A 109 4.31 -14.64 3.60
CA PRO A 109 4.22 -15.53 2.44
C PRO A 109 2.80 -15.95 2.07
N CYS A 110 1.86 -15.85 3.02
CA CYS A 110 0.44 -16.12 2.80
C CYS A 110 -0.30 -14.94 2.15
N TYR A 111 0.37 -13.80 1.94
CA TYR A 111 -0.22 -12.61 1.36
C TYR A 111 0.50 -12.20 0.09
N LYS A 112 -0.27 -11.73 -0.89
CA LYS A 112 0.24 -11.09 -2.10
C LYS A 112 -0.35 -9.71 -2.25
N LEU A 113 0.49 -8.78 -2.70
CA LEU A 113 0.05 -7.46 -3.11
C LEU A 113 -0.21 -7.47 -4.62
N GLN A 114 -1.42 -7.09 -4.99
CA GLN A 114 -1.82 -6.90 -6.37
C GLN A 114 -2.13 -5.41 -6.56
N ALA A 115 -1.52 -4.79 -7.55
CA ALA A 115 -1.69 -3.38 -7.84
C ALA A 115 -2.26 -3.17 -9.23
N TRP A 116 -3.06 -2.12 -9.36
CA TRP A 116 -3.61 -1.65 -10.62
C TRP A 116 -3.29 -0.18 -10.81
N VAL A 117 -2.97 0.18 -12.05
CA VAL A 117 -2.69 1.56 -12.46
C VAL A 117 -3.44 1.85 -13.74
N ASP A 118 -4.16 2.96 -13.76
CA ASP A 118 -4.97 3.36 -14.91
C ASP A 118 -4.25 4.43 -15.75
N PHE A 119 -4.12 4.17 -17.05
CA PHE A 119 -3.47 5.05 -18.03
C PHE A 119 -4.47 5.49 -19.11
N GLU A 120 -4.26 6.69 -19.66
CA GLU A 120 -5.03 7.20 -20.80
C GLU A 120 -4.51 6.65 -22.15
N ASP A 121 -3.19 6.52 -22.34
CA ASP A 121 -2.60 6.08 -23.60
C ASP A 121 -1.77 4.81 -23.43
N LEU A 122 -2.34 3.68 -23.84
CA LEU A 122 -1.72 2.36 -23.69
C LEU A 122 -0.46 2.18 -24.53
N GLU A 123 -0.44 2.64 -25.78
CA GLU A 123 0.66 2.36 -26.71
C GLU A 123 1.94 3.08 -26.28
N LYS A 124 1.79 4.33 -25.86
CA LYS A 124 2.90 5.15 -25.35
C LYS A 124 3.50 4.56 -24.08
N GLU A 125 2.65 4.04 -23.19
CA GLU A 125 3.12 3.52 -21.92
C GLU A 125 3.67 2.09 -22.06
N LEU A 126 3.07 1.21 -22.86
CA LEU A 126 3.68 -0.08 -23.21
C LEU A 126 5.05 0.09 -23.88
N ALA A 127 5.21 1.10 -24.75
CA ALA A 127 6.50 1.40 -25.38
C ALA A 127 7.56 1.86 -24.36
N ARG A 128 7.17 2.70 -23.37
CA ARG A 128 8.06 3.13 -22.28
C ARG A 128 8.42 2.00 -21.33
N GLU A 129 7.48 1.13 -21.02
CA GLU A 129 7.64 0.09 -20.01
C GLU A 129 8.35 -1.16 -20.54
N SER A 130 8.11 -1.52 -21.81
CA SER A 130 8.92 -2.53 -22.50
C SER A 130 10.39 -2.12 -22.58
N ALA A 131 10.67 -0.83 -22.82
CA ALA A 131 12.03 -0.28 -22.79
C ALA A 131 12.70 -0.34 -21.41
N ARG A 132 11.92 -0.50 -20.33
CA ARG A 132 12.40 -0.60 -18.94
C ARG A 132 12.45 -2.05 -18.41
N GLY A 133 12.04 -3.03 -19.21
CA GLY A 133 12.06 -4.44 -18.85
C GLY A 133 11.08 -4.82 -17.73
N ILE A 134 9.97 -4.08 -17.59
CA ILE A 134 8.95 -4.35 -16.58
C ILE A 134 7.94 -5.36 -17.14
N GLU A 135 7.84 -6.53 -16.50
CA GLU A 135 6.81 -7.52 -16.83
C GLU A 135 5.44 -7.04 -16.35
N ILE A 136 4.56 -6.76 -17.31
CA ILE A 136 3.14 -6.45 -17.09
C ILE A 136 2.36 -7.75 -17.09
N ALA A 137 1.58 -8.01 -16.03
CA ALA A 137 0.86 -9.28 -15.88
C ALA A 137 -0.42 -9.33 -16.72
N THR A 138 -1.22 -8.27 -16.68
CA THR A 138 -2.52 -8.23 -17.37
C THR A 138 -2.88 -6.79 -17.72
N VAL A 139 -3.45 -6.60 -18.90
CA VAL A 139 -3.89 -5.31 -19.42
C VAL A 139 -5.38 -5.41 -19.68
N VAL A 140 -6.18 -4.61 -18.98
CA VAL A 140 -7.64 -4.59 -19.12
C VAL A 140 -8.07 -3.22 -19.65
N PRO A 141 -8.48 -3.12 -20.92
CA PRO A 141 -9.04 -1.88 -21.45
C PRO A 141 -10.42 -1.62 -20.84
N PHE A 142 -10.73 -0.36 -20.55
CA PHE A 142 -12.05 0.09 -20.11
C PHE A 142 -12.33 1.51 -20.61
N GLN A 143 -13.60 1.88 -20.70
CA GLN A 143 -13.99 3.25 -21.04
C GLN A 143 -14.42 3.99 -19.79
N ASP A 144 -13.86 5.18 -19.59
CA ASP A 144 -14.27 6.09 -18.53
C ASP A 144 -14.49 7.49 -19.11
N GLU A 145 -15.69 8.03 -18.89
CA GLU A 145 -16.11 9.36 -19.39
C GLU A 145 -15.89 9.59 -20.91
N GLY A 146 -15.91 8.52 -21.72
CA GLY A 146 -15.71 8.60 -23.17
C GLY A 146 -14.25 8.65 -23.62
N HIS A 147 -13.30 8.47 -22.69
CA HIS A 147 -11.89 8.27 -22.97
C HIS A 147 -11.55 6.78 -22.87
N ASP A 148 -10.81 6.27 -23.85
CA ASP A 148 -10.23 4.92 -23.76
C ASP A 148 -9.16 4.96 -22.66
N ARG A 149 -9.33 4.11 -21.65
CA ARG A 149 -8.37 3.95 -20.56
C ARG A 149 -7.96 2.51 -20.43
N VAL A 150 -6.81 2.30 -19.82
CA VAL A 150 -6.31 0.95 -19.62
C VAL A 150 -5.83 0.75 -18.20
N ARG A 151 -6.35 -0.30 -17.59
CA ARG A 151 -5.97 -0.76 -16.27
C ARG A 151 -4.90 -1.83 -16.40
N VAL A 152 -3.73 -1.56 -15.84
CA VAL A 152 -2.59 -2.46 -15.88
C VAL A 152 -2.39 -3.09 -14.52
N GLU A 153 -2.37 -4.42 -14.48
CA GLU A 153 -2.04 -5.19 -13.28
C GLU A 153 -0.52 -5.34 -13.14
N ILE A 154 -0.01 -5.00 -11.96
CA ILE A 154 1.39 -5.09 -11.60
C ILE A 154 1.54 -6.02 -10.39
N PRO A 155 2.20 -7.18 -10.53
CA PRO A 155 2.53 -8.03 -9.40
C PRO A 155 3.66 -7.37 -8.61
N LEU A 156 3.42 -7.03 -7.34
CA LEU A 156 4.42 -6.32 -6.52
C LEU A 156 5.42 -7.30 -5.88
N THR A 157 6.18 -8.03 -6.70
CA THR A 157 7.08 -9.12 -6.25
C THR A 157 8.56 -8.82 -6.45
N SER A 158 8.92 -7.69 -7.08
CA SER A 158 10.30 -7.25 -7.29
C SER A 158 10.47 -5.75 -7.03
N ALA A 159 11.72 -5.33 -6.82
CA ALA A 159 12.04 -3.92 -6.61
C ALA A 159 11.58 -3.05 -7.79
N SER A 160 11.82 -3.51 -9.02
CA SER A 160 11.44 -2.78 -10.24
C SER A 160 9.93 -2.61 -10.38
N GLN A 161 9.14 -3.66 -10.13
CA GLN A 161 7.68 -3.59 -10.17
C GLN A 161 7.11 -2.66 -9.09
N ILE A 162 7.64 -2.73 -7.87
CA ILE A 162 7.23 -1.85 -6.78
C ILE A 162 7.59 -0.41 -7.11
N LEU A 163 8.82 -0.13 -7.52
CA LEU A 163 9.25 1.22 -7.91
C LEU A 163 8.42 1.77 -9.08
N TYR A 164 8.06 0.93 -10.04
CA TYR A 164 7.16 1.30 -11.13
C TYR A 164 5.79 1.74 -10.61
N PHE A 165 5.14 0.90 -9.80
CA PHE A 165 3.86 1.23 -9.18
C PHE A 165 3.91 2.53 -8.35
N LEU A 166 4.94 2.69 -7.54
CA LEU A 166 5.13 3.87 -6.70
C LEU A 166 5.25 5.16 -7.54
N ARG A 167 5.93 5.08 -8.69
CA ARG A 167 6.22 6.22 -9.57
C ARG A 167 5.19 6.49 -10.66
N ALA A 168 4.31 5.55 -10.95
CA ALA A 168 3.36 5.73 -12.03
C ALA A 168 2.60 7.05 -11.81
N PHE A 169 2.60 7.93 -12.80
CA PHE A 169 1.75 9.11 -12.78
C PHE A 169 0.48 8.70 -13.51
N SER A 170 -0.59 8.47 -12.77
CA SER A 170 -1.82 7.90 -13.29
C SER A 170 -3.05 8.65 -12.79
N HIS A 171 -4.17 8.44 -13.49
CA HIS A 171 -5.48 8.97 -13.11
C HIS A 171 -6.11 8.17 -11.95
N GLY A 172 -5.52 7.02 -11.64
CA GLY A 172 -5.79 6.30 -10.41
C GLY A 172 -4.80 5.16 -10.19
N LYS A 173 -4.59 4.83 -8.91
CA LYS A 173 -3.81 3.68 -8.47
C LYS A 173 -4.58 2.96 -7.40
N TRP A 174 -4.60 1.63 -7.49
CA TRP A 174 -5.21 0.78 -6.49
C TRP A 174 -4.24 -0.30 -6.08
N VAL A 175 -4.39 -0.72 -4.83
CA VAL A 175 -3.65 -1.87 -4.30
C VAL A 175 -4.61 -2.68 -3.45
N SER A 176 -4.52 -3.99 -3.60
CA SER A 176 -5.25 -4.95 -2.79
C SER A 176 -4.27 -5.94 -2.16
N LEU A 177 -4.59 -6.35 -0.94
CA LEU A 177 -3.91 -7.44 -0.25
C LEU A 177 -4.76 -8.70 -0.37
N ILE A 178 -4.20 -9.73 -0.97
CA ILE A 178 -4.88 -11.00 -1.25
C ILE A 178 -4.25 -12.09 -0.40
N SER A 179 -5.08 -12.86 0.31
CA SER A 179 -4.63 -14.09 0.96
C SER A 179 -4.50 -15.21 -0.07
N THR A 180 -3.36 -15.90 -0.09
CA THR A 180 -3.07 -17.00 -1.03
C THR A 180 -3.14 -18.38 -0.38
N GLY A 181 -3.68 -18.49 0.83
CA GLY A 181 -3.82 -19.74 1.56
C GLY A 181 -4.56 -19.57 2.89
N LEU A 182 -4.40 -20.54 3.80
CA LEU A 182 -4.84 -20.37 5.19
C LEU A 182 -4.03 -19.24 5.83
N GLU A 183 -4.72 -18.19 6.26
CA GLU A 183 -4.11 -17.08 6.97
C GLU A 183 -3.49 -17.61 8.28
N PRO A 184 -2.23 -17.24 8.59
CA PRO A 184 -1.62 -17.65 9.84
C PRO A 184 -2.42 -17.08 11.02
N GLU A 185 -2.59 -17.87 12.07
CA GLU A 185 -3.04 -17.38 13.37
C GLU A 185 -2.14 -16.20 13.82
N PRO A 186 -2.67 -15.20 14.56
CA PRO A 186 -1.97 -13.94 14.87
C PRO A 186 -0.77 -14.05 15.82
N THR A 187 -0.07 -15.19 15.86
CA THR A 187 0.94 -15.55 16.86
C THR A 187 2.38 -15.67 16.34
N ALA A 188 2.62 -15.65 15.03
CA ALA A 188 3.98 -15.65 14.52
C ALA A 188 4.57 -14.22 14.48
N PRO A 189 5.74 -13.95 15.07
CA PRO A 189 6.36 -12.62 15.00
C PRO A 189 6.79 -12.35 13.56
N ALA A 190 6.05 -11.50 12.87
CA ALA A 190 6.47 -10.99 11.57
C ALA A 190 7.76 -10.18 11.75
N LEU A 191 8.74 -10.36 10.85
CA LEU A 191 9.97 -9.57 10.91
C LEU A 191 9.63 -8.10 10.58
N LEU A 192 10.06 -7.21 11.46
CA LEU A 192 9.92 -5.78 11.26
C LEU A 192 10.84 -5.34 10.12
N CYS A 193 10.35 -4.41 9.29
CA CYS A 193 11.21 -3.75 8.32
C CYS A 193 12.32 -2.98 9.03
N SER A 194 13.51 -2.93 8.42
CA SER A 194 14.56 -2.03 8.88
C SER A 194 14.05 -0.60 8.74
N GLN A 195 13.90 0.10 9.86
CA GLN A 195 13.62 1.53 9.81
C GLN A 195 14.86 2.24 9.26
N ALA A 196 14.65 3.19 8.35
CA ALA A 196 15.72 4.12 8.01
C ALA A 196 16.18 4.82 9.30
N PRO A 197 17.49 5.05 9.50
CA PRO A 197 17.93 5.83 10.63
C PRO A 197 17.20 7.18 10.60
N ILE A 198 16.54 7.52 11.71
CA ILE A 198 16.05 8.88 11.91
C ILE A 198 17.29 9.75 11.90
N TYR A 199 17.53 10.46 10.80
CA TYR A 199 18.51 11.54 10.78
C TYR A 199 17.98 12.59 11.75
N THR A 200 18.45 12.51 12.98
CA THR A 200 18.47 13.67 13.86
C THR A 200 19.47 14.60 13.22
N GLU A 201 18.97 15.60 12.49
CA GLU A 201 19.78 16.77 12.19
C GLU A 201 20.17 17.38 13.53
N THR A 202 21.34 17.00 14.04
CA THR A 202 22.09 17.89 14.91
C THR A 202 22.44 19.08 14.05
N MET A 203 21.57 20.11 14.08
CA MET A 203 21.95 21.46 13.70
C MET A 203 23.11 21.86 14.60
N SER A 204 24.33 21.60 14.13
CA SER A 204 25.52 22.18 14.71
C SER A 204 25.55 23.63 14.25
N LEU A 205 25.00 24.52 15.09
CA LEU A 205 25.21 25.94 14.97
C LEU A 205 26.70 26.21 15.22
N PHE A 206 27.44 26.46 14.14
CA PHE A 206 28.72 27.16 14.15
C PHE A 206 28.65 28.34 13.18
#